data_AF-A0A0T0MKI0-F1
#
_entry.id   AF-A0A0T0MKI0-F1
#
_cell.length_a   1.000
_cell.length_b   1.000
_cell.length_c   1.000
_cell.angle_alpha   90.00
_cell.angle_beta   90.00
_cell.angle_gamma   90.00
#
_symmetry.space_group_name_H-M   'P 1'
#
loop_
_entity.id
_entity.type
_entity.pdbx_description
1 polymer ?
#
loop_
_entity_poly.entity_id
_entity_poly.type
_entity_poly.pdbx_seq_one_letter_code
_entity_poly.pdbx_strand_id
1 'polypeptide(L)'
;MTAPRVRVNQVGYLTDGPKAATLVTGATAPVPWRLRCGGVVVAEGDSQPRGHDPSAGLDVHVLTFDEVRQPGDGFVLEADGATSDPFAIGSDLYDDLRVDALVVFYGQRSGIAMDEALLGPGYGRAAGHVDVAPNRGDGAVPCLPAGHATTAAGVDLYDGWTGGYALEVTGGWYDAGDQGKYVVNGGIAVAQLLGLYERALRTGTADALGDGSLRVPERGNGVPDVLDEARWELTWMLRMRVPAGERYAGLVHHKVSDERWVPLPVLPADDPQPRYLHRPSTAATLNLAAVAAQGARLFAPHDEAFAAQLRTAARDAYDAAREHPVLLAPDTNVLANAGSGPYDDADLDDDFLWAATELYLTTGDDRYADDLRANPYAPVFRPEGFDWNHVAAWSRLQLATVPSALPERDTVRASVVEAADAIREQQATQPFGTRTCRRPAGTTGAPTASSSTTSRCWQPLTRSPATPRTATRSSPASTTCSAAMPSASPMSRGTARGTSATSTAAGTPTSSTRPSRTRRAARCPAARTPTALTPSRPRSWAARRSAASSTTSVPTASTR
;
A
#
# COMPACT_ATOMS: atom_id res chain seq x y z
N MET A 1 28.78 2.57 -8.92
CA MET A 1 28.22 3.79 -9.53
C MET A 1 27.80 4.72 -8.41
N THR A 2 28.21 5.98 -8.45
CA THR A 2 27.81 7.02 -7.49
C THR A 2 26.39 7.48 -7.79
N ALA A 3 25.54 7.65 -6.77
CA ALA A 3 24.18 8.16 -6.94
C ALA A 3 24.20 9.56 -7.59
N PRO A 4 23.25 9.89 -8.49
CA PRO A 4 23.15 11.23 -9.05
C PRO A 4 22.93 12.27 -7.95
N ARG A 5 23.52 13.46 -8.14
CA ARG A 5 23.34 14.60 -7.22
C ARG A 5 21.95 15.22 -7.34
N VAL A 6 21.39 15.24 -8.56
CA VAL A 6 20.00 15.66 -8.80
C VAL A 6 19.12 14.42 -8.67
N ARG A 7 18.40 14.33 -7.57
CA ARG A 7 17.57 13.17 -7.23
C ARG A 7 16.11 13.48 -7.55
N VAL A 8 15.44 12.53 -8.18
CA VAL A 8 14.06 12.65 -8.68
C VAL A 8 13.26 11.41 -8.31
N ASN A 9 11.94 11.46 -8.48
CA ASN A 9 11.13 10.25 -8.58
C ASN A 9 11.47 9.56 -9.91
N GLN A 10 12.07 8.37 -9.83
CA GLN A 10 12.57 7.63 -11.02
C GLN A 10 11.46 7.07 -11.92
N VAL A 11 10.23 6.96 -11.41
CA VAL A 11 9.06 6.65 -12.26
C VAL A 11 8.60 7.93 -12.94
N GLY A 12 8.33 8.96 -12.15
CA GLY A 12 7.91 10.26 -12.67
C GLY A 12 6.94 11.02 -11.78
N TYR A 13 6.27 11.99 -12.38
CA TYR A 13 5.35 12.90 -11.71
C TYR A 13 4.01 12.97 -12.43
N LEU A 14 2.92 13.06 -11.68
CA LEU A 14 1.59 13.27 -12.28
C LEU A 14 1.54 14.62 -13.00
N THR A 15 0.75 14.71 -14.09
CA THR A 15 0.58 15.97 -14.84
C THR A 15 0.16 17.12 -13.92
N ASP A 16 -0.77 16.84 -13.03
CA ASP A 16 -1.25 17.77 -12.01
C ASP A 16 -0.64 17.44 -10.63
N GLY A 17 -0.36 18.49 -9.86
CA GLY A 17 0.18 18.38 -8.51
C GLY A 17 1.66 18.74 -8.38
N PRO A 18 2.17 18.63 -7.13
CA PRO A 18 3.52 19.06 -6.79
C PRO A 18 4.59 18.16 -7.43
N LYS A 19 5.67 18.78 -7.87
CA LYS A 19 6.82 18.15 -8.51
C LYS A 19 8.08 18.78 -7.94
N ALA A 20 8.77 18.00 -7.12
CA ALA A 20 10.01 18.41 -6.50
C ALA A 20 11.13 17.39 -6.73
N ALA A 21 12.35 17.91 -6.85
CA ALA A 21 13.60 17.18 -6.88
C ALA A 21 14.54 17.74 -5.81
N THR A 22 15.49 16.92 -5.36
CA THR A 22 16.49 17.32 -4.36
C THR A 22 17.87 17.31 -5.00
N LEU A 23 18.56 18.45 -4.98
CA LEU A 23 19.95 18.58 -5.40
C LEU A 23 20.85 18.48 -4.18
N VAL A 24 21.77 17.52 -4.19
CA VAL A 24 22.86 17.43 -3.21
C VAL A 24 23.97 18.39 -3.62
N THR A 25 24.18 19.46 -2.86
CA THR A 25 25.17 20.50 -3.16
C THR A 25 25.63 21.20 -1.89
N GLY A 26 26.92 21.58 -1.84
CA GLY A 26 27.47 22.44 -0.79
C GLY A 26 27.35 23.94 -1.11
N ALA A 27 26.72 24.30 -2.23
CA ALA A 27 26.40 25.70 -2.52
C ALA A 27 25.46 26.25 -1.43
N THR A 28 25.64 27.52 -1.06
CA THR A 28 24.79 28.21 -0.08
C THR A 28 23.83 29.21 -0.71
N ALA A 29 24.13 29.64 -1.94
CA ALA A 29 23.28 30.50 -2.75
C ALA A 29 22.44 29.67 -3.73
N PRO A 30 21.27 30.16 -4.18
CA PRO A 30 20.47 29.51 -5.23
C PRO A 30 21.32 29.15 -6.47
N VAL A 31 21.07 27.96 -7.03
CA VAL A 31 21.71 27.45 -8.24
C VAL A 31 20.66 27.38 -9.35
N PRO A 32 20.95 27.86 -10.58
CA PRO A 32 20.03 27.75 -11.69
C PRO A 32 19.86 26.27 -12.10
N TRP A 33 18.64 25.89 -12.43
CA TRP A 33 18.29 24.57 -12.94
C TRP A 33 17.55 24.66 -14.27
N ARG A 34 17.64 23.60 -15.05
CA ARG A 34 16.93 23.43 -16.33
C ARG A 34 16.29 22.06 -16.38
N LEU A 35 14.99 22.01 -16.69
CA LEU A 35 14.30 20.80 -17.06
C LEU A 35 14.35 20.65 -18.58
N ARG A 36 14.85 19.52 -19.07
CA ARG A 36 14.91 19.20 -20.49
C ARG A 36 13.99 18.05 -20.85
N CYS A 37 13.44 18.11 -22.06
CA CYS A 37 12.86 16.95 -22.71
C CYS A 37 13.22 16.92 -24.21
N GLY A 38 13.69 15.78 -24.71
CA GLY A 38 14.14 15.66 -26.10
C GLY A 38 15.28 16.62 -26.47
N GLY A 39 16.13 16.99 -25.49
CA GLY A 39 17.22 17.96 -25.64
C GLY A 39 16.82 19.44 -25.56
N VAL A 40 15.52 19.75 -25.55
CA VAL A 40 14.98 21.10 -25.45
C VAL A 40 14.74 21.46 -23.99
N VAL A 41 15.09 22.69 -23.58
CA VAL A 41 14.72 23.22 -22.26
C VAL A 41 13.23 23.53 -22.27
N VAL A 42 12.48 22.88 -21.38
CA VAL A 42 11.02 23.02 -21.26
C VAL A 42 10.60 23.84 -20.04
N ALA A 43 11.48 23.92 -19.02
CA ALA A 43 11.36 24.82 -17.89
C ALA A 43 12.75 25.12 -17.32
N GLU A 44 12.88 26.24 -16.63
CA GLU A 44 14.08 26.63 -15.90
C GLU A 44 13.70 27.50 -14.70
N GLY A 45 14.60 27.58 -13.72
CA GLY A 45 14.40 28.39 -12.52
C GLY A 45 15.61 28.32 -11.60
N ASP A 46 15.46 28.84 -10.39
CA ASP A 46 16.48 28.77 -9.34
C ASP A 46 16.10 27.76 -8.26
N SER A 47 17.09 27.05 -7.73
CA SER A 47 16.90 26.11 -6.64
C SER A 47 16.70 26.85 -5.32
N GLN A 48 15.98 26.25 -4.37
CA GLN A 48 15.80 26.78 -3.02
C GLN A 48 16.81 26.15 -2.05
N PRO A 49 17.78 26.89 -1.48
CA PRO A 49 18.68 26.35 -0.47
C PRO A 49 17.94 25.86 0.76
N ARG A 50 18.25 24.65 1.23
CA ARG A 50 17.68 24.08 2.47
C ARG A 50 18.72 23.79 3.54
N GLY A 51 20.02 23.93 3.20
CA GLY A 51 21.12 23.66 4.11
C GLY A 51 21.29 22.16 4.37
N HIS A 52 21.78 21.84 5.57
CA HIS A 52 22.06 20.47 5.98
C HIS A 52 20.78 19.71 6.31
N ASP A 53 20.51 18.60 5.61
CA ASP A 53 19.49 17.64 5.99
C ASP A 53 20.08 16.60 6.96
N PRO A 54 19.70 16.63 8.26
CA PRO A 54 20.21 15.68 9.24
C PRO A 54 19.73 14.24 8.99
N SER A 55 18.66 14.04 8.21
CA SER A 55 18.14 12.70 7.91
C SER A 55 19.08 11.93 6.97
N ALA A 56 19.76 12.65 6.08
CA ALA A 56 20.69 12.10 5.10
C ALA A 56 22.16 12.42 5.38
N GLY A 57 22.45 13.40 6.24
CA GLY A 57 23.81 13.91 6.46
C GLY A 57 24.36 14.65 5.24
N LEU A 58 23.50 15.34 4.48
CA LEU A 58 23.84 15.98 3.20
C LEU A 58 23.34 17.42 3.15
N ASP A 59 24.13 18.30 2.54
CA ASP A 59 23.68 19.64 2.18
C ASP A 59 22.87 19.60 0.87
N VAL A 60 21.71 20.24 0.88
CA VAL A 60 20.70 20.06 -0.17
C VAL A 60 19.96 21.34 -0.53
N HIS A 61 19.58 21.42 -1.80
CA HIS A 61 18.60 22.36 -2.33
C HIS A 61 17.37 21.61 -2.84
N VAL A 62 16.23 22.31 -2.92
CA VAL A 62 14.99 21.81 -3.52
C VAL A 62 14.73 22.52 -4.85
N LEU A 63 14.30 21.75 -5.84
CA LEU A 63 13.97 22.21 -7.19
C LEU A 63 12.50 21.89 -7.44
N THR A 64 11.70 22.91 -7.74
CA THR A 64 10.25 22.78 -7.96
C THR A 64 9.90 23.13 -9.39
N PHE A 65 9.05 22.33 -10.02
CA PHE A 65 8.64 22.48 -11.42
C PHE A 65 7.15 22.11 -11.61
N ASP A 66 6.33 22.48 -10.62
CA ASP A 66 4.89 22.17 -10.52
C ASP A 66 4.10 22.62 -11.77
N GLU A 67 4.51 23.74 -12.37
CA GLU A 67 3.92 24.36 -13.55
C GLU A 67 4.02 23.51 -14.81
N VAL A 68 4.95 22.56 -14.86
CA VAL A 68 5.14 21.68 -16.01
C VAL A 68 4.06 20.60 -16.00
N ARG A 69 3.07 20.74 -16.89
CA ARG A 69 1.95 19.80 -17.04
C ARG A 69 1.97 18.99 -18.32
N GLN A 70 2.87 19.32 -19.24
CA GLN A 70 2.97 18.63 -20.52
C GLN A 70 3.39 17.17 -20.29
N PRO A 71 2.57 16.19 -20.71
CA PRO A 71 2.96 14.80 -20.56
C PRO A 71 4.10 14.45 -21.53
N GLY A 72 4.95 13.52 -21.11
CA GLY A 72 6.08 13.03 -21.89
C GLY A 72 6.99 12.09 -21.11
N ASP A 73 7.92 11.48 -21.84
CA ASP A 73 8.94 10.59 -21.29
C ASP A 73 10.35 11.17 -21.51
N GLY A 74 11.28 10.79 -20.65
CA GLY A 74 12.69 11.15 -20.80
C GLY A 74 13.01 12.59 -20.40
N PHE A 75 12.27 13.12 -19.42
CA PHE A 75 12.62 14.37 -18.77
C PHE A 75 13.92 14.19 -17.98
N VAL A 76 14.81 15.18 -18.06
CA VAL A 76 16.06 15.21 -17.28
C VAL A 76 16.21 16.59 -16.65
N LEU A 77 16.49 16.61 -15.34
CA LEU A 77 16.74 17.83 -14.59
C LEU A 77 18.25 18.07 -14.47
N GLU A 78 18.70 19.25 -14.88
CA GLU A 78 20.10 19.68 -14.84
C GLU A 78 20.27 20.79 -13.81
N ALA A 79 21.21 20.64 -12.88
CA ALA A 79 21.56 21.68 -11.90
C ALA A 79 22.98 21.44 -11.36
N ASP A 80 23.73 22.52 -11.12
CA ASP A 80 25.08 22.47 -10.54
C ASP A 80 26.06 21.49 -11.26
N GLY A 81 26.00 21.48 -12.59
CA GLY A 81 26.79 20.58 -13.44
C GLY A 81 26.41 19.11 -13.35
N ALA A 82 25.35 18.77 -12.61
CA ALA A 82 24.84 17.40 -12.47
C ALA A 82 23.49 17.23 -13.19
N THR A 83 23.17 15.97 -13.49
CA THR A 83 21.93 15.57 -14.16
C THR A 83 21.22 14.46 -13.37
N SER A 84 19.90 14.42 -13.47
CA SER A 84 19.08 13.37 -12.89
C SER A 84 19.04 12.12 -13.76
N ASP A 85 18.57 11.00 -13.19
CA ASP A 85 18.00 9.92 -13.99
C ASP A 85 16.80 10.45 -14.82
N PRO A 86 16.54 9.87 -16.01
CA PRO A 86 15.36 10.25 -16.79
C PRO A 86 14.07 9.82 -16.09
N PHE A 87 13.03 10.64 -16.21
CA PHE A 87 11.71 10.35 -15.63
C PHE A 87 10.57 10.74 -16.59
N ALA A 88 9.34 10.36 -16.26
CA ALA A 88 8.16 10.70 -17.03
C ALA A 88 7.28 11.76 -16.32
N ILE A 89 6.46 12.47 -17.10
CA ILE A 89 5.34 13.24 -16.60
C ILE A 89 4.08 12.70 -17.29
N GLY A 90 3.09 12.23 -16.53
CA GLY A 90 1.93 11.55 -17.10
C GLY A 90 0.83 11.29 -16.08
N SER A 91 -0.42 11.11 -16.53
CA SER A 91 -1.57 10.88 -15.63
C SER A 91 -1.74 9.42 -15.20
N ASP A 92 -1.10 8.48 -15.91
CA ASP A 92 -1.28 7.02 -15.80
C ASP A 92 -0.05 6.30 -15.22
N LEU A 93 0.93 7.04 -14.69
CA LEU A 93 2.25 6.50 -14.30
C LEU A 93 2.18 5.38 -13.26
N TYR A 94 1.16 5.40 -12.40
CA TYR A 94 1.04 4.49 -11.26
C TYR A 94 -0.03 3.41 -11.45
N ASP A 95 -0.64 3.32 -12.63
CA ASP A 95 -1.72 2.35 -12.87
C ASP A 95 -1.23 0.91 -12.78
N ASP A 96 -0.08 0.61 -13.38
CA ASP A 96 0.53 -0.72 -13.31
C ASP A 96 1.10 -1.00 -11.90
N LEU A 97 1.60 0.04 -11.22
CA LEU A 97 2.16 -0.08 -9.87
C LEU A 97 1.10 -0.51 -8.84
N ARG A 98 -0.15 -0.09 -9.02
CA ARG A 98 -1.27 -0.57 -8.20
C ARG A 98 -1.41 -2.09 -8.33
N VAL A 99 -1.40 -2.61 -9.55
CA VAL A 99 -1.53 -4.04 -9.81
C VAL A 99 -0.32 -4.80 -9.25
N ASP A 100 0.89 -4.33 -9.53
CA ASP A 100 2.12 -4.97 -9.05
C ASP A 100 2.20 -4.98 -7.51
N ALA A 101 1.79 -3.91 -6.84
CA ALA A 101 1.77 -3.84 -5.38
C ALA A 101 0.75 -4.82 -4.76
N LEU A 102 -0.43 -4.97 -5.37
CA LEU A 102 -1.47 -5.87 -4.86
C LEU A 102 -1.21 -7.35 -5.19
N VAL A 103 -0.55 -7.64 -6.31
CA VAL A 103 -0.20 -9.02 -6.68
C VAL A 103 0.88 -9.63 -5.77
N VAL A 104 1.59 -8.82 -4.96
CA VAL A 104 2.49 -9.33 -3.92
C VAL A 104 1.76 -10.25 -2.94
N PHE A 105 0.52 -9.94 -2.56
CA PHE A 105 -0.28 -10.78 -1.67
C PHE A 105 -0.53 -12.16 -2.27
N TYR A 106 -0.87 -12.23 -3.58
CA TYR A 106 -1.00 -13.50 -4.29
C TYR A 106 0.31 -14.31 -4.21
N GLY A 107 1.46 -13.68 -4.49
CA GLY A 107 2.77 -14.31 -4.37
C GLY A 107 3.11 -14.84 -2.97
N GLN A 108 2.50 -14.26 -1.94
CA GLN A 108 2.66 -14.64 -0.54
C GLN A 108 1.63 -15.66 -0.03
N ARG A 109 0.66 -16.10 -0.83
CA ARG A 109 -0.32 -17.10 -0.37
C ARG A 109 0.35 -18.42 0.03
N SER A 110 0.06 -18.88 1.24
CA SER A 110 0.32 -20.24 1.72
C SER A 110 -0.78 -21.19 1.24
N GLY A 111 -0.53 -22.49 1.18
CA GLY A 111 -1.57 -23.48 0.88
C GLY A 111 -1.97 -23.63 -0.59
N ILE A 112 -1.34 -22.88 -1.51
CA ILE A 112 -1.64 -22.92 -2.95
C ILE A 112 -0.36 -22.79 -3.79
N ALA A 113 -0.34 -23.45 -4.95
CA ALA A 113 0.73 -23.31 -5.91
C ALA A 113 0.67 -21.93 -6.59
N MET A 114 1.82 -21.32 -6.81
CA MET A 114 1.92 -20.05 -7.50
C MET A 114 1.97 -20.27 -9.00
N ASP A 115 1.03 -19.67 -9.71
CA ASP A 115 0.95 -19.74 -11.16
C ASP A 115 1.93 -18.74 -11.79
N GLU A 116 2.93 -19.30 -12.48
CA GLU A 116 3.94 -18.54 -13.22
C GLU A 116 3.32 -17.70 -14.35
N ALA A 117 2.18 -18.12 -14.92
CA ALA A 117 1.47 -17.34 -15.94
C ALA A 117 0.88 -16.04 -15.36
N LEU A 118 0.53 -16.02 -14.07
CA LEU A 118 -0.02 -14.87 -13.36
C LEU A 118 1.07 -13.97 -12.76
N LEU A 119 2.10 -14.56 -12.14
CA LEU A 119 3.18 -13.79 -11.49
C LEU A 119 4.31 -13.39 -12.45
N GLY A 120 4.46 -14.12 -13.55
CA GLY A 120 5.53 -13.95 -14.52
C GLY A 120 6.66 -14.97 -14.34
N PRO A 121 7.54 -15.08 -15.36
CA PRO A 121 8.54 -16.13 -15.41
C PRO A 121 9.47 -16.16 -14.19
N GLY A 122 9.69 -17.36 -13.65
CA GLY A 122 10.55 -17.59 -12.47
C GLY A 122 9.91 -17.28 -11.11
N TYR A 123 8.63 -16.89 -11.06
CA TYR A 123 7.89 -16.67 -9.81
C TYR A 123 6.89 -17.79 -9.49
N GLY A 124 6.78 -18.81 -10.34
CA GLY A 124 6.04 -20.03 -10.02
C GLY A 124 6.71 -20.82 -8.90
N ARG A 125 5.91 -21.43 -8.02
CA ARG A 125 6.37 -22.35 -6.97
C ARG A 125 5.28 -23.34 -6.59
N ALA A 126 5.67 -24.50 -6.08
CA ALA A 126 4.73 -25.45 -5.49
C ALA A 126 3.99 -24.85 -4.28
N ALA A 127 2.86 -25.45 -3.92
CA ALA A 127 2.14 -25.11 -2.70
C ALA A 127 3.00 -25.46 -1.49
N GLY A 128 3.18 -24.49 -0.59
CA GLY A 128 3.82 -24.73 0.70
C GLY A 128 2.77 -24.94 1.78
N HIS A 129 3.15 -25.69 2.82
CA HIS A 129 2.34 -25.94 4.00
C HIS A 129 1.00 -26.62 3.71
N VAL A 130 1.05 -27.69 2.94
CA VAL A 130 -0.10 -28.53 2.54
C VAL A 130 0.06 -30.00 2.95
N ASP A 131 0.78 -30.26 4.05
CA ASP A 131 1.07 -31.61 4.58
C ASP A 131 1.75 -32.57 3.58
N VAL A 132 2.46 -32.02 2.58
CA VAL A 132 3.31 -32.78 1.68
C VAL A 132 4.75 -32.67 2.17
N ALA A 133 5.39 -33.81 2.42
CA ALA A 133 6.78 -33.85 2.90
C ALA A 133 7.71 -33.02 1.98
N PRO A 134 8.60 -32.18 2.55
CA PRO A 134 9.02 -32.14 3.96
C PRO A 134 8.13 -31.36 4.93
N ASN A 135 7.10 -30.65 4.46
CA ASN A 135 6.24 -29.84 5.34
C ASN A 135 5.57 -30.68 6.44
N ARG A 136 5.42 -30.07 7.61
CA ARG A 136 4.76 -30.65 8.79
C ARG A 136 3.52 -29.86 9.23
N GLY A 137 2.87 -29.21 8.27
CA GLY A 137 1.69 -28.38 8.41
C GLY A 137 1.16 -27.97 7.03
N ASP A 138 0.02 -27.31 6.91
CA ASP A 138 -0.80 -26.73 7.98
C ASP A 138 -2.17 -27.42 8.17
N GLY A 139 -2.36 -28.67 7.73
CA GLY A 139 -3.69 -29.30 7.79
C GLY A 139 -4.08 -29.90 9.15
N ALA A 140 -3.12 -30.09 10.05
CA ALA A 140 -3.37 -30.48 11.44
C ALA A 140 -2.27 -29.96 12.38
N VAL A 141 -2.21 -28.65 12.58
CA VAL A 141 -1.15 -27.99 13.37
C VAL A 141 -1.47 -28.06 14.86
N PRO A 142 -0.60 -28.68 15.69
CA PRO A 142 -0.81 -28.74 17.13
C PRO A 142 -0.52 -27.41 17.83
N CYS A 143 -1.04 -27.25 19.04
CA CYS A 143 -0.65 -26.16 19.92
C CYS A 143 0.82 -26.25 20.33
N LEU A 144 1.49 -25.11 20.48
CA LEU A 144 2.88 -25.03 20.92
C LEU A 144 3.05 -25.76 22.27
N PRO A 145 3.90 -26.80 22.37
CA PRO A 145 4.05 -27.56 23.60
C PRO A 145 4.78 -26.76 24.69
N ALA A 146 4.45 -27.06 25.95
CA ALA A 146 5.14 -26.49 27.10
C ALA A 146 6.66 -26.70 27.01
N GLY A 147 7.43 -25.68 27.37
CA GLY A 147 8.88 -25.66 27.33
C GLY A 147 9.50 -25.26 25.98
N HIS A 148 8.71 -25.18 24.89
CA HIS A 148 9.27 -24.82 23.57
C HIS A 148 9.58 -23.32 23.40
N ALA A 149 9.02 -22.47 24.27
CA ALA A 149 9.30 -21.04 24.35
C ALA A 149 9.98 -20.67 25.68
N THR A 150 11.02 -21.42 26.05
CA THR A 150 11.77 -21.19 27.29
C THR A 150 12.90 -20.19 27.07
N THR A 151 12.93 -19.13 27.88
CA THR A 151 14.01 -18.14 27.92
C THR A 151 15.31 -18.75 28.45
N ALA A 152 16.44 -18.06 28.28
CA ALA A 152 17.72 -18.48 28.87
C ALA A 152 17.68 -18.61 30.41
N ALA A 153 16.74 -17.92 31.08
CA ALA A 153 16.51 -18.00 32.51
C ALA A 153 15.61 -19.16 32.94
N GLY A 154 15.16 -20.02 32.02
CA GLY A 154 14.30 -21.16 32.33
C GLY A 154 12.80 -20.81 32.46
N VAL A 155 12.39 -19.60 32.06
CA VAL A 155 10.98 -19.17 32.07
C VAL A 155 10.32 -19.55 30.75
N ASP A 156 9.25 -20.35 30.80
CA ASP A 156 8.37 -20.59 29.65
C ASP A 156 7.44 -19.40 29.43
N LEU A 157 7.56 -18.73 28.28
CA LEU A 157 6.75 -17.56 27.93
C LEU A 157 5.25 -17.89 27.81
N TYR A 158 4.90 -19.16 27.63
CA TYR A 158 3.51 -19.62 27.55
C TYR A 158 3.11 -20.49 28.74
N ASP A 159 3.72 -20.32 29.92
CA ASP A 159 3.34 -21.09 31.11
C ASP A 159 1.82 -21.09 31.35
N GLY A 160 1.29 -22.25 31.73
CA GLY A 160 -0.15 -22.50 31.87
C GLY A 160 -0.93 -22.69 30.57
N TRP A 161 -0.29 -22.65 29.40
CA TRP A 161 -0.88 -23.04 28.11
C TRP A 161 -0.68 -24.54 27.85
N THR A 162 -1.79 -25.26 27.70
CA THR A 162 -1.79 -26.70 27.37
C THR A 162 -2.91 -26.97 26.37
N GLY A 163 -2.83 -26.39 25.17
CA GLY A 163 -3.80 -26.69 24.12
C GLY A 163 -3.70 -28.16 23.70
N GLY A 164 -4.75 -28.94 23.89
CA GLY A 164 -4.79 -30.38 23.61
C GLY A 164 -5.29 -30.75 22.21
N TYR A 165 -5.41 -29.77 21.31
CA TYR A 165 -6.00 -29.90 19.98
C TYR A 165 -5.03 -29.49 18.87
N ALA A 166 -5.40 -29.83 17.65
CA ALA A 166 -4.77 -29.38 16.42
C ALA A 166 -5.82 -28.76 15.48
N LEU A 167 -5.42 -27.78 14.67
CA LEU A 167 -6.30 -27.10 13.72
C LEU A 167 -5.80 -27.26 12.28
N GLU A 168 -6.74 -27.36 11.36
CA GLU A 168 -6.51 -27.13 9.93
C GLU A 168 -6.43 -25.61 9.72
N VAL A 169 -5.24 -25.10 9.42
CA VAL A 169 -4.97 -23.68 9.25
C VAL A 169 -4.23 -23.40 7.95
N THR A 170 -4.47 -24.18 6.89
CA THR A 170 -3.96 -23.91 5.55
C THR A 170 -4.55 -22.61 4.96
N GLY A 171 -3.89 -22.07 3.94
CA GLY A 171 -4.22 -20.76 3.38
C GLY A 171 -3.59 -19.60 4.16
N GLY A 172 -4.11 -18.40 3.91
CA GLY A 172 -3.54 -17.14 4.40
C GLY A 172 -2.26 -16.75 3.69
N TRP A 173 -1.63 -15.67 4.14
CA TRP A 173 -0.37 -15.16 3.59
C TRP A 173 0.82 -15.51 4.50
N TYR A 174 1.95 -15.84 3.88
CA TYR A 174 3.26 -15.70 4.53
C TYR A 174 3.52 -14.21 4.78
N ASP A 175 3.92 -13.88 6.01
CA ASP A 175 3.89 -12.51 6.51
C ASP A 175 5.01 -11.63 5.99
N ALA A 176 6.21 -12.21 5.83
CA ALA A 176 7.35 -11.47 5.35
C ALA A 176 8.28 -12.34 4.50
N GLY A 177 9.57 -12.33 4.81
CA GLY A 177 10.56 -13.21 4.17
C GLY A 177 10.60 -14.62 4.77
N ASP A 178 9.94 -14.82 5.90
CA ASP A 178 9.69 -16.11 6.53
C ASP A 178 8.36 -16.72 6.09
N GLN A 179 8.06 -17.88 6.65
CA GLN A 179 6.89 -18.68 6.29
C GLN A 179 5.85 -18.71 7.42
N GLY A 180 6.03 -17.90 8.48
CA GLY A 180 5.04 -17.68 9.52
C GLY A 180 3.80 -16.91 9.03
N LYS A 181 2.69 -17.07 9.74
CA LYS A 181 1.41 -16.39 9.47
C LYS A 181 0.86 -15.84 10.79
N TYR A 182 0.52 -14.55 10.83
CA TYR A 182 0.33 -13.81 12.08
C TYR A 182 -0.95 -12.97 12.01
N VAL A 183 -1.85 -13.18 12.98
CA VAL A 183 -3.18 -12.58 12.93
C VAL A 183 -3.14 -11.07 13.15
N VAL A 184 -2.22 -10.57 13.98
CA VAL A 184 -2.09 -9.13 14.27
C VAL A 184 -1.62 -8.36 13.03
N ASN A 185 -0.51 -8.75 12.42
CA ASN A 185 -0.01 -8.06 11.22
C ASN A 185 -0.87 -8.36 9.97
N GLY A 186 -1.41 -9.58 9.84
CA GLY A 186 -2.40 -9.93 8.83
C GLY A 186 -3.69 -9.11 8.95
N GLY A 187 -4.12 -8.81 10.18
CA GLY A 187 -5.27 -7.97 10.48
C GLY A 187 -5.15 -6.57 9.86
N ILE A 188 -4.11 -5.82 10.20
CA ILE A 188 -3.93 -4.47 9.62
C ILE A 188 -3.73 -4.51 8.09
N ALA A 189 -3.11 -5.57 7.55
CA ALA A 189 -2.94 -5.74 6.11
C ALA A 189 -4.29 -5.96 5.38
N VAL A 190 -5.14 -6.85 5.90
CA VAL A 190 -6.51 -7.06 5.40
C VAL A 190 -7.32 -5.77 5.49
N ALA A 191 -7.24 -5.08 6.64
CA ALA A 191 -7.94 -3.83 6.85
C ALA A 191 -7.61 -2.82 5.75
N GLN A 192 -6.33 -2.69 5.40
CA GLN A 192 -5.87 -1.78 4.35
C GLN A 192 -6.38 -2.17 2.95
N LEU A 193 -6.43 -3.46 2.61
CA LEU A 193 -7.03 -3.93 1.33
C LEU A 193 -8.53 -3.64 1.27
N LEU A 194 -9.26 -3.96 2.34
CA LEU A 194 -10.68 -3.70 2.45
C LEU A 194 -10.99 -2.21 2.41
N GLY A 195 -10.24 -1.40 3.16
CA GLY A 195 -10.41 0.05 3.20
C GLY A 195 -9.99 0.76 1.91
N LEU A 196 -9.05 0.19 1.14
CA LEU A 196 -8.75 0.64 -0.22
C LEU A 196 -9.99 0.53 -1.11
N TYR A 197 -10.63 -0.65 -1.13
CA TYR A 197 -11.86 -0.88 -1.90
C TYR A 197 -13.02 -0.01 -1.39
N GLU A 198 -13.23 0.03 -0.08
CA GLU A 198 -14.28 0.83 0.56
C GLU A 198 -14.13 2.33 0.27
N ARG A 199 -12.91 2.84 0.28
CA ARG A 199 -12.63 4.21 -0.16
C ARG A 199 -12.97 4.41 -1.62
N ALA A 200 -12.57 3.47 -2.49
CA ALA A 200 -12.81 3.56 -3.92
C ALA A 200 -14.31 3.58 -4.27
N LEU A 201 -15.15 2.83 -3.55
CA LEU A 201 -16.61 2.91 -3.67
C LEU A 201 -17.11 4.34 -3.41
N ARG A 202 -16.64 4.98 -2.34
CA ARG A 202 -17.07 6.33 -1.95
C ARG A 202 -16.56 7.42 -2.89
N THR A 203 -15.39 7.21 -3.50
CA THR A 203 -14.80 8.18 -4.43
C THR A 203 -15.19 7.94 -5.89
N GLY A 204 -15.99 6.91 -6.18
CA GLY A 204 -16.40 6.57 -7.54
C GLY A 204 -15.25 6.05 -8.41
N THR A 205 -14.28 5.36 -7.80
CA THR A 205 -13.08 4.82 -8.47
C THR A 205 -12.94 3.31 -8.30
N ALA A 206 -14.02 2.62 -7.92
CA ALA A 206 -14.00 1.18 -7.62
C ALA A 206 -13.74 0.31 -8.86
N ASP A 207 -14.06 0.79 -10.08
CA ASP A 207 -13.80 0.06 -11.33
C ASP A 207 -12.32 -0.34 -11.50
N ALA A 208 -11.40 0.48 -10.99
CA ALA A 208 -9.96 0.20 -11.03
C ALA A 208 -9.51 -0.95 -10.12
N LEU A 209 -10.41 -1.42 -9.25
CA LEU A 209 -10.24 -2.51 -8.28
C LEU A 209 -11.31 -3.61 -8.45
N GLY A 210 -12.10 -3.56 -9.53
CA GLY A 210 -13.18 -4.51 -9.78
C GLY A 210 -12.70 -5.91 -10.13
N ASP A 211 -13.65 -6.78 -10.46
CA ASP A 211 -13.37 -8.11 -11.00
C ASP A 211 -12.53 -7.98 -12.28
N GLY A 212 -11.47 -8.77 -12.41
CA GLY A 212 -10.61 -8.68 -13.58
C GLY A 212 -9.58 -7.56 -13.51
N SER A 213 -9.26 -7.05 -12.32
CA SER A 213 -8.28 -5.95 -12.15
C SER A 213 -6.88 -6.42 -11.73
N LEU A 214 -6.75 -7.59 -11.11
CA LEU A 214 -5.49 -8.18 -10.64
C LEU A 214 -5.10 -9.43 -11.44
N ARG A 215 -3.91 -9.95 -11.17
CA ARG A 215 -3.40 -11.21 -11.74
C ARG A 215 -3.51 -12.31 -10.66
N VAL A 216 -4.74 -12.69 -10.34
CA VAL A 216 -5.05 -13.68 -9.31
C VAL A 216 -5.91 -14.82 -9.89
N PRO A 217 -5.92 -16.02 -9.27
CA PRO A 217 -6.71 -17.15 -9.77
C PRO A 217 -8.21 -16.89 -9.83
N GLU A 218 -8.73 -16.07 -8.91
CA GLU A 218 -10.16 -15.78 -8.78
C GLU A 218 -10.71 -14.84 -9.86
N ARG A 219 -9.83 -14.26 -10.68
CA ARG A 219 -10.18 -13.32 -11.73
C ARG A 219 -11.31 -13.83 -12.62
N GLY A 220 -12.37 -13.04 -12.74
CA GLY A 220 -13.56 -13.32 -13.56
C GLY A 220 -14.68 -14.05 -12.81
N ASN A 221 -14.63 -14.11 -11.48
CA ASN A 221 -15.63 -14.78 -10.65
C ASN A 221 -16.82 -13.87 -10.27
N GLY A 222 -16.84 -12.61 -10.69
CA GLY A 222 -17.85 -11.61 -10.34
C GLY A 222 -17.64 -10.88 -9.01
N VAL A 223 -16.53 -11.15 -8.30
CA VAL A 223 -16.12 -10.46 -7.06
C VAL A 223 -14.95 -9.54 -7.39
N PRO A 224 -14.86 -8.33 -6.80
CA PRO A 224 -13.68 -7.50 -6.95
C PRO A 224 -12.41 -8.24 -6.53
N ASP A 225 -11.40 -8.34 -7.41
CA ASP A 225 -10.20 -9.15 -7.15
C ASP A 225 -9.46 -8.74 -5.84
N VAL A 226 -9.54 -7.46 -5.43
CA VAL A 226 -8.99 -6.99 -4.14
C VAL A 226 -9.72 -7.58 -2.94
N LEU A 227 -11.02 -7.85 -3.06
CA LEU A 227 -11.80 -8.56 -2.06
C LEU A 227 -11.50 -10.06 -2.10
N ASP A 228 -11.29 -10.67 -3.26
CA ASP A 228 -10.84 -12.07 -3.31
C ASP A 228 -9.50 -12.28 -2.59
N GLU A 229 -8.56 -11.34 -2.77
CA GLU A 229 -7.30 -11.39 -2.05
C GLU A 229 -7.53 -11.24 -0.53
N ALA A 230 -8.34 -10.26 -0.09
CA ALA A 230 -8.68 -10.11 1.33
C ALA A 230 -9.43 -11.34 1.91
N ARG A 231 -10.28 -12.00 1.09
CA ARG A 231 -11.00 -13.23 1.47
C ARG A 231 -10.03 -14.36 1.79
N TRP A 232 -8.90 -14.45 1.08
CA TRP A 232 -7.88 -15.47 1.32
C TRP A 232 -7.38 -15.45 2.76
N GLU A 233 -7.01 -14.27 3.25
CA GLU A 233 -6.52 -14.09 4.61
C GLU A 233 -7.64 -14.17 5.65
N LEU A 234 -8.81 -13.55 5.40
CA LEU A 234 -9.97 -13.65 6.29
C LEU A 234 -10.40 -15.10 6.53
N THR A 235 -10.37 -15.93 5.49
CA THR A 235 -10.71 -17.36 5.60
C THR A 235 -9.71 -18.07 6.49
N TRP A 236 -8.42 -17.75 6.40
CA TRP A 236 -7.39 -18.28 7.30
C TRP A 236 -7.57 -17.77 8.74
N MET A 237 -7.82 -16.47 8.96
CA MET A 237 -8.04 -15.93 10.31
C MET A 237 -9.26 -16.57 11.00
N LEU A 238 -10.32 -16.92 10.25
CA LEU A 238 -11.48 -17.65 10.78
C LEU A 238 -11.14 -19.06 11.27
N ARG A 239 -10.16 -19.73 10.65
CA ARG A 239 -9.63 -21.04 11.07
C ARG A 239 -8.76 -20.96 12.31
N MET A 240 -8.21 -19.79 12.62
CA MET A 240 -7.35 -19.55 13.79
C MET A 240 -8.12 -19.38 15.11
N ARG A 241 -9.45 -19.54 15.12
CA ARG A 241 -10.27 -19.45 16.33
C ARG A 241 -10.12 -20.69 17.20
N VAL A 242 -9.97 -20.48 18.50
CA VAL A 242 -9.94 -21.53 19.51
C VAL A 242 -11.31 -22.23 19.55
N PRO A 243 -11.35 -23.57 19.46
CA PRO A 243 -12.60 -24.33 19.46
C PRO A 243 -13.45 -24.15 20.72
N ALA A 244 -14.75 -24.37 20.59
CA ALA A 244 -15.66 -24.41 21.72
C ALA A 244 -15.28 -25.52 22.71
N GLY A 245 -15.42 -25.25 24.01
CA GLY A 245 -15.06 -26.19 25.09
C GLY A 245 -13.60 -26.11 25.55
N GLU A 246 -12.74 -25.40 24.83
CA GLU A 246 -11.36 -25.12 25.23
C GLU A 246 -11.27 -23.89 26.16
N ARG A 247 -10.18 -23.80 26.95
CA ARG A 247 -9.97 -22.74 27.96
C ARG A 247 -10.17 -21.31 27.44
N TYR A 248 -9.84 -21.07 26.18
CA TYR A 248 -9.89 -19.77 25.53
C TYR A 248 -10.83 -19.76 24.32
N ALA A 249 -11.90 -20.57 24.36
CA ALA A 249 -12.89 -20.68 23.30
C ALA A 249 -13.32 -19.30 22.76
N GLY A 250 -13.36 -19.15 21.43
CA GLY A 250 -13.74 -17.91 20.77
C GLY A 250 -12.60 -16.90 20.59
N LEU A 251 -11.52 -16.96 21.39
CA LEU A 251 -10.30 -16.20 21.11
C LEU A 251 -9.60 -16.71 19.85
N VAL A 252 -8.66 -15.93 19.33
CA VAL A 252 -7.92 -16.23 18.10
C VAL A 252 -6.45 -16.48 18.41
N HIS A 253 -5.91 -17.59 17.92
CA HIS A 253 -4.48 -17.91 17.98
C HIS A 253 -3.65 -16.77 17.40
N HIS A 254 -2.61 -16.36 18.12
CA HIS A 254 -1.84 -15.18 17.75
C HIS A 254 -1.11 -15.34 16.41
N LYS A 255 -0.56 -16.54 16.19
CA LYS A 255 0.18 -16.91 14.98
C LYS A 255 0.26 -18.43 14.82
N VAL A 256 0.56 -18.86 13.61
CA VAL A 256 1.08 -20.20 13.31
C VAL A 256 2.45 -20.05 12.66
N SER A 257 3.46 -20.72 13.19
CA SER A 257 4.82 -20.58 12.70
C SER A 257 5.67 -21.80 13.01
N ASP A 258 6.82 -21.82 12.35
CA ASP A 258 7.88 -22.80 12.54
C ASP A 258 8.41 -22.74 13.97
N GLU A 259 8.88 -23.89 14.46
CA GLU A 259 9.55 -23.95 15.75
C GLU A 259 10.83 -23.10 15.78
N ARG A 260 11.58 -23.11 14.66
CA ARG A 260 12.88 -22.45 14.50
C ARG A 260 12.98 -21.83 13.11
N TRP A 261 13.76 -20.76 12.99
CA TRP A 261 13.97 -20.09 11.72
C TRP A 261 14.62 -21.02 10.69
N VAL A 262 14.05 -21.07 9.50
CA VAL A 262 14.68 -21.74 8.35
C VAL A 262 15.82 -20.88 7.78
N PRO A 263 16.94 -21.51 7.34
CA PRO A 263 18.00 -20.78 6.64
C PRO A 263 17.53 -20.33 5.25
N LEU A 264 18.09 -19.24 4.74
CA LEU A 264 17.84 -18.80 3.37
C LEU A 264 18.86 -19.43 2.40
N PRO A 265 18.45 -19.80 1.16
CA PRO A 265 17.09 -19.80 0.63
C PRO A 265 16.37 -21.16 0.84
N VAL A 266 15.15 -21.15 1.38
CA VAL A 266 14.24 -22.31 1.44
C VAL A 266 12.88 -21.88 0.91
N LEU A 267 12.35 -22.62 -0.08
CA LEU A 267 10.99 -22.37 -0.58
C LEU A 267 9.96 -22.94 0.39
N PRO A 268 8.71 -22.40 0.41
CA PRO A 268 7.69 -22.87 1.33
C PRO A 268 7.34 -24.36 1.25
N ALA A 269 7.44 -24.96 0.06
CA ALA A 269 7.21 -26.40 -0.12
C ALA A 269 8.36 -27.27 0.42
N ASP A 270 9.54 -26.69 0.63
CA ASP A 270 10.75 -27.40 1.05
C ASP A 270 11.06 -27.23 2.55
N ASP A 271 10.20 -26.52 3.29
CA ASP A 271 10.39 -26.30 4.72
C ASP A 271 10.12 -27.56 5.56
N PRO A 272 11.12 -28.08 6.30
CA PRO A 272 10.98 -29.27 7.12
C PRO A 272 10.56 -29.00 8.57
N GLN A 273 10.40 -27.73 9.00
CA GLN A 273 10.16 -27.39 10.39
C GLN A 273 8.80 -27.90 10.89
N PRO A 274 8.73 -28.40 12.13
CA PRO A 274 7.45 -28.51 12.83
C PRO A 274 6.82 -27.13 12.96
N ARG A 275 5.50 -27.05 12.78
CA ARG A 275 4.72 -25.83 12.97
C ARG A 275 3.78 -25.96 14.15
N TYR A 276 3.54 -24.83 14.81
CA TYR A 276 2.71 -24.77 16.01
C TYR A 276 1.78 -23.58 16.01
N LEU A 277 0.59 -23.79 16.56
CA LEU A 277 -0.31 -22.72 16.97
C LEU A 277 0.24 -22.10 18.26
N HIS A 278 0.54 -20.81 18.22
CA HIS A 278 0.87 -20.07 19.43
C HIS A 278 -0.42 -19.73 20.21
N ARG A 279 -0.31 -19.55 21.53
CA ARG A 279 -1.45 -19.21 22.40
C ARG A 279 -2.24 -18.04 21.80
N PRO A 280 -3.59 -18.03 21.90
CA PRO A 280 -4.38 -16.86 21.53
C PRO A 280 -3.94 -15.60 22.28
N SER A 281 -4.19 -14.45 21.66
CA SER A 281 -4.04 -13.15 22.31
C SER A 281 -5.30 -12.29 22.10
N THR A 282 -5.52 -11.35 23.02
CA THR A 282 -6.62 -10.40 22.91
C THR A 282 -6.46 -9.53 21.66
N ALA A 283 -5.25 -9.04 21.36
CA ALA A 283 -4.93 -8.29 20.14
C ALA A 283 -5.35 -9.04 18.86
N ALA A 284 -4.92 -10.30 18.70
CA ALA A 284 -5.28 -11.13 17.55
C ALA A 284 -6.80 -11.33 17.42
N THR A 285 -7.47 -11.48 18.56
CA THR A 285 -8.93 -11.63 18.62
C THR A 285 -9.65 -10.36 18.19
N LEU A 286 -9.19 -9.20 18.65
CA LEU A 286 -9.74 -7.89 18.27
C LEU A 286 -9.44 -7.53 16.82
N ASN A 287 -8.27 -7.93 16.31
CA ASN A 287 -7.91 -7.81 14.89
C ASN A 287 -8.90 -8.58 14.01
N LEU A 288 -9.18 -9.87 14.32
CA LEU A 288 -10.23 -10.63 13.62
C LEU A 288 -11.60 -9.94 13.74
N ALA A 289 -11.98 -9.48 14.94
CA ALA A 289 -13.25 -8.80 15.15
C ALA A 289 -13.40 -7.60 14.22
N ALA A 290 -12.36 -6.77 14.13
CA ALA A 290 -12.34 -5.57 13.31
C ALA A 290 -12.43 -5.90 11.81
N VAL A 291 -11.54 -6.75 11.28
CA VAL A 291 -11.52 -7.04 9.85
C VAL A 291 -12.68 -7.91 9.39
N ALA A 292 -13.23 -8.77 10.25
CA ALA A 292 -14.42 -9.54 9.94
C ALA A 292 -15.65 -8.62 9.89
N ALA A 293 -15.77 -7.63 10.78
CA ALA A 293 -16.84 -6.63 10.68
C ALA A 293 -16.71 -5.82 9.38
N GLN A 294 -15.51 -5.34 9.04
CA GLN A 294 -15.26 -4.65 7.78
C GLN A 294 -15.55 -5.52 6.55
N GLY A 295 -15.09 -6.77 6.56
CA GLY A 295 -15.37 -7.72 5.49
C GLY A 295 -16.87 -7.96 5.35
N ALA A 296 -17.60 -8.17 6.46
CA ALA A 296 -19.03 -8.45 6.43
C ALA A 296 -19.84 -7.40 5.65
N ARG A 297 -19.57 -6.10 5.85
CA ARG A 297 -20.29 -5.06 5.10
C ARG A 297 -19.85 -4.94 3.63
N LEU A 298 -18.61 -5.30 3.30
CA LEU A 298 -18.08 -5.19 1.94
C LEU A 298 -18.37 -6.42 1.07
N PHE A 299 -18.52 -7.60 1.68
CA PHE A 299 -18.90 -8.83 0.98
C PHE A 299 -20.42 -8.99 0.83
N ALA A 300 -21.26 -8.32 1.63
CA ALA A 300 -22.72 -8.43 1.53
C ALA A 300 -23.29 -8.32 0.09
N PRO A 301 -22.85 -7.40 -0.78
CA PRO A 301 -23.37 -7.33 -2.16
C PRO A 301 -22.86 -8.44 -3.09
N HIS A 302 -21.85 -9.22 -2.69
CA HIS A 302 -21.15 -10.19 -3.54
C HIS A 302 -21.32 -11.63 -3.08
N ASP A 303 -21.35 -11.85 -1.77
CA ASP A 303 -21.47 -13.15 -1.10
C ASP A 303 -22.08 -12.96 0.29
N GLU A 304 -23.41 -12.93 0.36
CA GLU A 304 -24.13 -12.70 1.63
C GLU A 304 -23.88 -13.82 2.66
N ALA A 305 -23.62 -15.06 2.22
CA ALA A 305 -23.34 -16.16 3.13
C ALA A 305 -22.01 -15.96 3.85
N PHE A 306 -20.96 -15.58 3.09
CA PHE A 306 -19.67 -15.24 3.68
C PHE A 306 -19.75 -13.97 4.54
N ALA A 307 -20.50 -12.96 4.09
CA ALA A 307 -20.75 -11.75 4.87
C ALA A 307 -21.43 -12.04 6.23
N ALA A 308 -22.43 -12.94 6.25
CA ALA A 308 -23.09 -13.36 7.47
C ALA A 308 -22.15 -14.13 8.41
N GLN A 309 -21.32 -15.03 7.87
CA GLN A 309 -20.29 -15.73 8.63
C GLN A 309 -19.30 -14.76 9.28
N LEU A 310 -18.81 -13.77 8.53
CA LEU A 310 -17.92 -12.73 9.03
C LEU A 310 -18.57 -11.87 10.12
N ARG A 311 -19.86 -11.51 9.95
CA ARG A 311 -20.60 -10.71 10.94
C ARG A 311 -20.73 -11.44 12.27
N THR A 312 -21.05 -12.73 12.24
CA THR A 312 -21.12 -13.57 13.44
C THR A 312 -19.74 -13.70 14.08
N ALA A 313 -18.72 -14.05 13.30
CA ALA A 313 -17.35 -14.17 13.80
C ALA A 313 -16.83 -12.87 14.43
N ALA A 314 -17.18 -11.71 13.87
CA ALA A 314 -16.78 -10.42 14.40
C ALA A 314 -17.34 -10.15 15.79
N ARG A 315 -18.63 -10.45 15.99
CA ARG A 315 -19.33 -10.27 17.27
C ARG A 315 -18.79 -11.24 18.32
N ASP A 316 -18.69 -12.52 17.97
CA ASP A 316 -18.21 -13.56 18.87
C ASP A 316 -16.78 -13.29 19.32
N ALA A 317 -15.89 -12.88 18.41
CA ALA A 317 -14.51 -12.55 18.73
C ALA A 317 -14.42 -11.33 19.66
N TYR A 318 -15.21 -10.27 19.40
CA TYR A 318 -15.24 -9.11 20.28
C TYR A 318 -15.76 -9.45 21.68
N ASP A 319 -16.84 -10.22 21.78
CA ASP A 319 -17.38 -10.67 23.07
C ASP A 319 -16.36 -11.52 23.84
N ALA A 320 -15.68 -12.46 23.18
CA ALA A 320 -14.63 -13.26 23.79
C ALA A 320 -13.43 -12.40 24.24
N ALA A 321 -13.03 -11.39 23.46
CA ALA A 321 -12.00 -10.44 23.86
C ALA A 321 -12.40 -9.60 25.09
N ARG A 322 -13.68 -9.28 25.26
CA ARG A 322 -14.18 -8.56 26.46
C ARG A 322 -14.17 -9.44 27.71
N GLU A 323 -14.34 -10.76 27.57
CA GLU A 323 -14.19 -11.73 28.67
C GLU A 323 -12.71 -11.98 29.04
N HIS A 324 -11.80 -11.81 28.08
CA HIS A 324 -10.36 -11.93 28.25
C HIS A 324 -9.62 -10.64 27.84
N PRO A 325 -9.82 -9.53 28.55
CA PRO A 325 -9.39 -8.21 28.07
C PRO A 325 -7.87 -8.02 28.09
N VAL A 326 -7.12 -8.86 28.79
CA VAL A 326 -5.66 -8.76 28.91
C VAL A 326 -5.01 -10.15 28.83
N LEU A 327 -4.98 -10.71 27.62
CA LEU A 327 -4.20 -11.90 27.26
C LEU A 327 -3.15 -11.50 26.22
N LEU A 328 -2.00 -11.03 26.71
CA LEU A 328 -0.93 -10.50 25.86
C LEU A 328 -0.12 -11.61 25.20
N ALA A 329 0.35 -11.34 23.98
CA ALA A 329 1.37 -12.15 23.34
C ALA A 329 2.73 -11.78 23.93
N PRO A 330 3.58 -12.76 24.31
CA PRO A 330 4.89 -12.46 24.86
C PRO A 330 5.89 -12.08 23.75
N ASP A 331 6.90 -11.28 24.09
CA ASP A 331 8.03 -11.01 23.20
C ASP A 331 8.88 -12.27 23.01
N THR A 332 8.68 -13.00 21.91
CA THR A 332 9.50 -14.17 21.56
C THR A 332 10.91 -13.83 21.09
N ASN A 333 11.29 -12.56 20.91
CA ASN A 333 12.68 -12.20 20.58
C ASN A 333 13.64 -12.42 21.75
N VAL A 334 13.15 -12.55 22.97
CA VAL A 334 14.00 -12.91 24.12
C VAL A 334 14.42 -14.39 24.13
N LEU A 335 13.85 -15.20 23.24
CA LEU A 335 14.22 -16.59 23.06
C LEU A 335 15.54 -16.69 22.28
N ALA A 336 16.47 -17.52 22.75
CA ALA A 336 17.75 -17.72 22.07
C ALA A 336 17.58 -18.26 20.64
N ASN A 337 16.54 -19.07 20.39
CA ASN A 337 16.28 -19.72 19.13
C ASN A 337 14.78 -19.63 18.75
N ALA A 338 14.24 -18.43 18.54
CA ALA A 338 12.88 -18.29 18.03
C ALA A 338 12.75 -18.84 16.58
N GLY A 339 11.52 -19.16 16.16
CA GLY A 339 11.19 -19.48 14.76
C GLY A 339 10.29 -18.47 14.07
N SER A 340 10.02 -17.35 14.73
CA SER A 340 9.04 -16.37 14.28
C SER A 340 9.19 -15.03 15.00
N GLY A 341 8.70 -13.96 14.37
CA GLY A 341 8.58 -12.65 15.01
C GLY A 341 7.51 -12.64 16.11
N PRO A 342 7.64 -11.80 17.15
CA PRO A 342 6.72 -11.85 18.29
C PRO A 342 5.35 -11.26 17.96
N TYR A 343 5.32 -10.12 17.26
CA TYR A 343 4.15 -9.26 17.15
C TYR A 343 3.46 -9.03 18.50
N ASP A 344 4.27 -8.88 19.56
CA ASP A 344 3.81 -8.59 20.89
C ASP A 344 3.26 -7.17 20.97
N ASP A 345 2.18 -7.04 21.71
CA ASP A 345 1.52 -5.79 22.01
C ASP A 345 1.14 -5.78 23.48
N ALA A 346 1.47 -4.68 24.16
CA ALA A 346 1.24 -4.47 25.58
C ALA A 346 0.14 -3.43 25.86
N ASP A 347 -0.38 -2.76 24.83
CA ASP A 347 -1.42 -1.74 24.92
C ASP A 347 -2.58 -2.10 23.97
N LEU A 348 -3.64 -2.69 24.53
CA LEU A 348 -4.77 -3.19 23.73
C LEU A 348 -5.87 -2.16 23.54
N ASP A 349 -5.73 -0.95 24.10
CA ASP A 349 -6.81 0.04 24.09
C ASP A 349 -7.10 0.49 22.65
N ASP A 350 -6.11 0.59 21.76
CA ASP A 350 -6.38 0.92 20.35
C ASP A 350 -6.94 -0.23 19.54
N ASP A 351 -6.60 -1.48 19.84
CA ASP A 351 -7.27 -2.64 19.25
C ASP A 351 -8.76 -2.69 19.63
N PHE A 352 -9.10 -2.40 20.89
CA PHE A 352 -10.49 -2.30 21.32
C PHE A 352 -11.19 -1.14 20.61
N LEU A 353 -10.53 0.02 20.49
CA LEU A 353 -11.05 1.17 19.75
C LEU A 353 -11.31 0.83 18.27
N TRP A 354 -10.42 0.06 17.64
CA TRP A 354 -10.57 -0.34 16.25
C TRP A 354 -11.68 -1.36 16.06
N ALA A 355 -11.72 -2.43 16.86
CA ALA A 355 -12.76 -3.45 16.75
C ALA A 355 -14.17 -2.89 17.00
N ALA A 356 -14.34 -2.06 18.04
CA ALA A 356 -15.60 -1.37 18.31
C ALA A 356 -16.00 -0.44 17.16
N THR A 357 -15.03 0.22 16.52
CA THR A 357 -15.28 1.07 15.35
C THR A 357 -15.85 0.28 14.20
N GLU A 358 -15.21 -0.81 13.80
CA GLU A 358 -15.67 -1.58 12.64
C GLU A 358 -17.01 -2.26 12.92
N LEU A 359 -17.24 -2.73 14.15
CA LEU A 359 -18.52 -3.29 14.58
C LEU A 359 -19.63 -2.24 14.56
N TYR A 360 -19.38 -1.03 15.08
CA TYR A 360 -20.33 0.07 15.00
C TYR A 360 -20.66 0.44 13.54
N LEU A 361 -19.64 0.62 12.70
CA LEU A 361 -19.82 0.97 11.29
C LEU A 361 -20.58 -0.10 10.48
N THR A 362 -20.47 -1.37 10.90
CA THR A 362 -21.10 -2.50 10.22
C THR A 362 -22.52 -2.78 10.70
N THR A 363 -22.81 -2.49 11.97
CA THR A 363 -24.07 -2.91 12.62
C THR A 363 -24.97 -1.76 13.01
N GLY A 364 -24.41 -0.57 13.27
CA GLY A 364 -25.12 0.57 13.85
C GLY A 364 -25.52 0.39 15.31
N ASP A 365 -25.04 -0.64 16.00
CA ASP A 365 -25.42 -0.95 17.38
C ASP A 365 -24.76 0.02 18.37
N ASP A 366 -25.58 0.67 19.20
CA ASP A 366 -25.17 1.69 20.17
C ASP A 366 -24.20 1.15 21.23
N ARG A 367 -24.21 -0.17 21.51
CA ARG A 367 -23.24 -0.78 22.44
C ARG A 367 -21.80 -0.48 22.03
N TYR A 368 -21.49 -0.59 20.75
CA TYR A 368 -20.16 -0.31 20.24
C TYR A 368 -19.86 1.19 20.21
N ALA A 369 -20.86 2.04 19.97
CA ALA A 369 -20.68 3.49 20.10
C ALA A 369 -20.35 3.90 21.54
N ASP A 370 -20.97 3.24 22.52
CA ASP A 370 -20.69 3.48 23.94
C ASP A 370 -19.29 2.97 24.34
N ASP A 371 -18.87 1.80 23.84
CA ASP A 371 -17.49 1.31 24.02
C ASP A 371 -16.47 2.29 23.42
N LEU A 372 -16.74 2.89 22.24
CA LEU A 372 -15.89 3.92 21.64
C LEU A 372 -15.78 5.17 22.51
N ARG A 373 -16.89 5.62 23.12
CA ARG A 373 -16.88 6.80 24.01
C ARG A 373 -16.19 6.53 25.34
N ALA A 374 -16.26 5.29 25.82
CA ALA A 374 -15.62 4.88 27.07
C ALA A 374 -14.10 4.71 26.93
N ASN A 375 -13.58 4.61 25.71
CA ASN A 375 -12.16 4.41 25.43
C ASN A 375 -11.43 5.77 25.28
N PRO A 376 -10.54 6.16 26.22
CA PRO A 376 -9.88 7.45 26.21
C PRO A 376 -8.58 7.49 25.37
N TYR A 377 -8.32 6.50 24.52
CA TYR A 377 -7.02 6.34 23.84
C TYR A 377 -6.54 7.62 23.15
N ALA A 378 -5.35 8.08 23.55
CA ALA A 378 -4.69 9.23 22.98
C ALA A 378 -3.16 9.15 23.17
N PRO A 379 -2.35 9.72 22.26
CA PRO A 379 -2.77 10.34 21.00
C PRO A 379 -3.13 9.30 19.92
N VAL A 380 -4.25 9.55 19.22
CA VAL A 380 -4.73 8.70 18.11
C VAL A 380 -3.80 8.76 16.89
N PHE A 381 -3.29 9.94 16.57
CA PHE A 381 -2.33 10.14 15.47
C PHE A 381 -0.95 10.38 16.05
N ARG A 382 0.02 9.57 15.59
CA ARG A 382 1.42 9.66 15.99
C ARG A 382 2.25 10.18 14.81
N PRO A 383 3.36 10.91 15.05
CA PRO A 383 4.25 11.35 13.98
C PRO A 383 4.75 10.21 13.10
N GLU A 384 4.95 9.02 13.69
CA GLU A 384 5.42 7.82 13.01
C GLU A 384 4.37 7.17 12.09
N GLY A 385 3.12 7.63 12.12
CA GLY A 385 1.99 7.01 11.43
C GLY A 385 1.32 5.92 12.27
N PHE A 386 0.80 4.89 11.60
CA PHE A 386 0.22 3.70 12.23
C PHE A 386 0.87 2.44 11.66
N ASP A 387 0.90 1.39 12.46
CA ASP A 387 1.38 0.07 12.10
C ASP A 387 0.56 -1.02 12.82
N TRP A 388 1.01 -2.26 12.76
CA TRP A 388 0.33 -3.40 13.37
C TRP A 388 0.18 -3.29 14.89
N ASN A 389 1.00 -2.46 15.56
CA ASN A 389 1.01 -2.27 17.01
C ASN A 389 0.29 -0.99 17.44
N HIS A 390 -0.20 -0.19 16.48
CA HIS A 390 -0.76 1.14 16.74
C HIS A 390 -1.87 1.44 15.73
N VAL A 391 -3.04 0.86 15.92
CA VAL A 391 -4.15 0.84 14.97
C VAL A 391 -5.20 1.95 15.19
N ALA A 392 -5.04 2.78 16.23
CA ALA A 392 -5.98 3.86 16.53
C ALA A 392 -6.21 4.85 15.37
N ALA A 393 -5.14 5.22 14.65
CA ALA A 393 -5.27 6.13 13.52
C ALA A 393 -6.13 5.55 12.40
N TRP A 394 -6.03 4.23 12.16
CA TRP A 394 -6.86 3.53 11.20
C TRP A 394 -8.34 3.58 11.59
N SER A 395 -8.65 3.26 12.85
CA SER A 395 -9.98 3.39 13.43
C SER A 395 -10.57 4.79 13.20
N ARG A 396 -9.79 5.84 13.51
CA ARG A 396 -10.22 7.24 13.34
C ARG A 396 -10.49 7.61 11.88
N LEU A 397 -9.68 7.12 10.95
CA LEU A 397 -9.88 7.31 9.51
C LEU A 397 -11.17 6.65 9.02
N GLN A 398 -11.49 5.46 9.52
CA GLN A 398 -12.73 4.75 9.17
C GLN A 398 -13.96 5.47 9.70
N LEU A 399 -14.00 5.86 10.98
CA LEU A 399 -15.10 6.66 11.54
C LEU A 399 -15.33 7.98 10.78
N ALA A 400 -14.25 8.64 10.33
CA ALA A 400 -14.36 9.88 9.57
C ALA A 400 -14.98 9.66 8.18
N THR A 401 -14.66 8.54 7.53
CA THR A 401 -14.90 8.32 6.10
C THR A 401 -16.09 7.42 5.78
N VAL A 402 -16.33 6.39 6.58
CA VAL A 402 -17.50 5.50 6.42
C VAL A 402 -18.75 6.23 6.88
N PRO A 403 -19.83 6.28 6.07
CA PRO A 403 -21.11 6.82 6.51
C PRO A 403 -21.64 6.09 7.75
N SER A 404 -22.01 6.85 8.78
CA SER A 404 -22.62 6.33 10.00
C SER A 404 -23.48 7.41 10.67
N ALA A 405 -24.28 6.99 11.65
CA ALA A 405 -25.14 7.87 12.44
C ALA A 405 -24.43 8.48 13.66
N LEU A 406 -23.09 8.36 13.76
CA LEU A 406 -22.33 8.82 14.92
C LEU A 406 -22.46 10.36 15.05
N PRO A 407 -23.05 10.89 16.14
CA PRO A 407 -23.22 12.33 16.32
C PRO A 407 -21.89 13.09 16.32
N GLU A 408 -20.83 12.48 16.84
CA GLU A 408 -19.49 13.06 17.00
C GLU A 408 -18.66 13.05 15.70
N ARG A 409 -19.25 12.63 14.56
CA ARG A 409 -18.51 12.41 13.31
C ARG A 409 -17.82 13.64 12.74
N ASP A 410 -18.37 14.84 12.95
CA ASP A 410 -17.71 16.07 12.50
C ASP A 410 -16.48 16.40 13.35
N THR A 411 -16.52 16.15 14.66
CA THR A 411 -15.34 16.21 15.54
C THR A 411 -14.29 15.19 15.11
N VAL A 412 -14.72 13.97 14.74
CA VAL A 412 -13.84 12.94 14.19
C VAL A 412 -13.13 13.41 12.93
N ARG A 413 -13.87 13.95 11.97
CA ARG A 413 -13.32 14.50 10.72
C ARG A 413 -12.36 15.66 10.98
N ALA A 414 -12.70 16.57 11.88
CA ALA A 414 -11.83 17.69 12.25
C ALA A 414 -10.46 17.18 12.74
N SER A 415 -10.43 16.17 13.62
CA SER A 415 -9.17 15.61 14.11
C SER A 415 -8.33 14.91 13.02
N VAL A 416 -8.97 14.31 12.01
CA VAL A 416 -8.25 13.75 10.85
C VAL A 416 -7.62 14.86 10.01
N VAL A 417 -8.35 15.96 9.78
CA VAL A 417 -7.85 17.11 9.02
C VAL A 417 -6.69 17.79 9.77
N GLU A 418 -6.82 17.97 11.08
CA GLU A 418 -5.75 18.52 11.93
C GLU A 418 -4.48 17.67 11.87
N ALA A 419 -4.61 16.34 11.98
CA ALA A 419 -3.46 15.44 11.85
C ALA A 419 -2.82 15.50 10.46
N ALA A 420 -3.65 15.60 9.40
CA ALA A 420 -3.16 15.74 8.03
C ALA A 420 -2.43 17.08 7.80
N ASP A 421 -2.93 18.17 8.38
CA ASP A 421 -2.26 19.48 8.31
C ASP A 421 -0.93 19.46 9.06
N ALA A 422 -0.86 18.84 10.24
CA ALA A 422 0.39 18.65 10.99
C ALA A 422 1.44 17.85 10.20
N ILE A 423 1.03 16.76 9.52
CA ILE A 423 1.91 15.98 8.66
C ILE A 423 2.39 16.80 7.46
N ARG A 424 1.51 17.61 6.84
CA ARG A 424 1.89 18.49 5.72
C ARG A 424 2.91 19.54 6.17
N GLU A 425 2.71 20.15 7.33
CA GLU A 425 3.64 21.12 7.91
C GLU A 425 4.99 20.47 8.21
N GLN A 426 5.00 19.28 8.79
CA GLN A 426 6.23 18.52 9.00
C GLN A 426 6.94 18.19 7.68
N GLN A 427 6.21 17.67 6.67
CA GLN A 427 6.77 17.34 5.36
C GLN A 427 7.40 18.56 4.66
N ALA A 428 6.80 19.75 4.79
CA ALA A 428 7.33 20.98 4.21
C ALA A 428 8.71 21.40 4.79
N THR A 429 9.08 20.85 5.95
CA THR A 429 10.42 21.04 6.53
C THR A 429 11.47 20.10 5.93
N GLN A 430 11.07 18.97 5.34
CA GLN A 430 11.96 17.89 4.91
C GLN A 430 12.43 18.08 3.46
N PRO A 431 13.74 18.25 3.19
CA PRO A 431 14.23 18.53 1.83
C PRO A 431 14.06 17.40 0.81
N PHE A 432 13.88 16.16 1.28
CA PHE A 432 13.52 15.00 0.45
C PHE A 432 12.01 14.70 0.44
N GLY A 433 11.19 15.60 1.01
CA GLY A 433 9.73 15.43 1.07
C GLY A 433 9.28 14.19 1.86
N THR A 434 10.13 13.62 2.70
CA THR A 434 9.80 12.50 3.60
C THR A 434 8.91 12.98 4.74
N ARG A 435 8.09 12.09 5.33
CA ARG A 435 7.16 12.45 6.42
C ARG A 435 7.82 12.47 7.79
N THR A 436 8.82 11.61 8.02
CA THR A 436 9.38 11.38 9.36
C THR A 436 10.90 11.40 9.36
N CYS A 437 11.46 12.24 10.23
CA CYS A 437 12.88 12.30 10.57
C CYS A 437 13.04 11.89 12.04
N ARG A 438 12.98 10.58 12.32
CA ARG A 438 13.57 10.05 13.55
C ARG A 438 14.03 8.61 13.33
N ARG A 439 15.34 8.43 13.27
CA ARG A 439 15.94 7.14 13.59
C ARG A 439 15.86 6.98 15.11
N PRO A 440 15.27 5.91 15.66
CA PRO A 440 15.31 5.69 17.11
C PRO A 440 16.78 5.67 17.56
N ALA A 441 17.11 6.43 18.60
CA ALA A 441 18.43 6.35 19.22
C ALA A 441 18.63 4.91 19.74
N GLY A 442 19.68 4.22 19.29
CA GLY A 442 20.04 2.87 19.76
C GLY A 442 19.99 1.73 18.73
N THR A 443 19.54 1.95 17.50
CA THR A 443 19.62 0.90 16.45
C THR A 443 21.02 0.83 15.82
N THR A 444 21.91 0.09 16.46
CA THR A 444 23.09 -0.52 15.83
C THR A 444 22.72 -1.93 15.40
N GLY A 445 22.08 -2.06 14.24
CA GLY A 445 21.70 -3.35 13.67
C GLY A 445 21.45 -3.20 12.18
N ALA A 446 21.87 -4.20 11.39
CA ALA A 446 21.55 -4.32 9.97
C ALA A 446 20.03 -4.22 9.74
N PRO A 447 19.55 -3.82 8.54
CA PRO A 447 18.13 -3.75 8.27
C PRO A 447 17.54 -5.17 8.38
N THR A 448 16.96 -5.49 9.53
CA THR A 448 15.98 -6.56 9.60
C THR A 448 14.83 -6.13 8.71
N ALA A 449 14.36 -7.04 7.86
CA ALA A 449 13.23 -6.80 6.97
C ALA A 449 11.96 -6.62 7.80
N SER A 450 11.79 -5.44 8.42
CA SER A 450 10.60 -5.12 9.18
C SER A 450 9.53 -4.61 8.22
N SER A 451 8.47 -5.40 8.09
CA SER A 451 7.15 -5.00 7.59
C SER A 451 6.71 -3.62 8.11
N SER A 452 7.19 -3.21 9.30
CA SER A 452 6.92 -1.90 9.91
C SER A 452 7.46 -0.68 9.15
N THR A 453 8.42 -0.80 8.23
CA THR A 453 8.91 0.38 7.47
C THR A 453 7.93 0.79 6.35
N THR A 454 7.18 -0.17 5.79
CA THR A 454 6.29 0.08 4.65
C THR A 454 4.91 0.57 5.09
N SER A 455 4.39 0.08 6.21
CA SER A 455 3.07 0.50 6.76
C SER A 455 3.05 1.98 7.18
N ARG A 456 4.21 2.55 7.53
CA ARG A 456 4.37 3.96 7.95
C ARG A 456 4.10 4.99 6.84
N CYS A 457 3.94 4.55 5.59
CA CYS A 457 3.78 5.44 4.43
C CYS A 457 2.33 5.67 3.97
N TRP A 458 1.34 4.95 4.49
CA TRP A 458 -0.03 5.02 3.98
C TRP A 458 -0.97 5.82 4.90
N GLN A 459 -1.41 6.99 4.43
CA GLN A 459 -2.60 7.67 4.98
C GLN A 459 -3.46 8.19 3.82
N PRO A 460 -4.75 7.82 3.74
CA PRO A 460 -5.68 8.41 2.79
C PRO A 460 -6.12 9.80 3.27
N LEU A 461 -5.85 10.83 2.46
CA LEU A 461 -6.44 12.15 2.63
C LEU A 461 -7.91 12.11 2.20
N THR A 462 -8.79 12.63 3.06
CA THR A 462 -10.23 12.71 2.82
C THR A 462 -10.56 13.98 2.03
N ARG A 463 -11.39 13.84 0.99
CA ARG A 463 -11.94 14.98 0.25
C ARG A 463 -13.29 15.32 0.87
N SER A 464 -13.44 16.51 1.43
CA SER A 464 -14.74 16.98 1.95
C SER A 464 -15.70 17.28 0.78
N PRO A 465 -16.98 16.87 0.82
CA PRO A 465 -17.98 17.27 -0.15
C PRO A 465 -18.46 18.69 0.17
N ALA A 466 -17.90 19.70 -0.47
CA ALA A 466 -18.39 21.07 -0.36
C ALA A 466 -19.57 21.30 -1.32
N THR A 467 -20.73 21.68 -0.78
CA THR A 467 -21.84 22.33 -1.51
C THR A 467 -21.37 23.65 -2.15
N PRO A 468 -21.94 24.06 -3.30
CA PRO A 468 -21.32 25.06 -4.15
C PRO A 468 -21.69 26.48 -3.74
N ARG A 469 -20.76 27.24 -3.14
CA ARG A 469 -20.79 28.71 -3.20
C ARG A 469 -19.39 29.26 -3.48
N THR A 470 -19.30 29.88 -4.66
CA THR A 470 -18.33 30.90 -5.11
C THR A 470 -16.85 30.50 -5.20
N ALA A 471 -16.47 30.19 -6.45
CA ALA A 471 -15.23 30.46 -7.18
C ALA A 471 -13.92 30.78 -6.42
N THR A 472 -12.85 30.14 -6.90
CA THR A 472 -11.41 30.40 -6.69
C THR A 472 -10.77 29.94 -5.38
N ARG A 473 -10.67 28.61 -5.20
CA ARG A 473 -9.54 27.93 -4.52
C ARG A 473 -9.61 26.42 -4.80
N SER A 474 -8.93 25.97 -5.85
CA SER A 474 -8.68 24.56 -6.11
C SER A 474 -7.68 24.02 -5.08
N SER A 475 -8.12 23.11 -4.20
CA SER A 475 -7.33 22.63 -3.06
C SER A 475 -6.28 21.56 -3.46
N PRO A 476 -5.01 21.66 -3.02
CA PRO A 476 -3.90 20.77 -3.40
C PRO A 476 -3.78 19.48 -2.55
N ALA A 477 -4.78 19.15 -1.72
CA ALA A 477 -4.65 18.14 -0.66
C ALA A 477 -4.67 16.66 -1.12
N SER A 478 -5.08 16.30 -2.34
CA SER A 478 -5.09 14.89 -2.75
C SER A 478 -3.78 14.39 -3.37
N THR A 479 -2.89 15.29 -3.78
CA THR A 479 -1.74 14.96 -4.62
C THR A 479 -0.43 14.79 -3.84
N THR A 480 -0.41 15.19 -2.58
CA THR A 480 0.76 15.12 -1.69
C THR A 480 1.11 13.70 -1.23
N CYS A 481 0.20 12.73 -1.30
CA CYS A 481 0.47 11.34 -0.91
C CYS A 481 1.03 10.49 -2.06
N SER A 482 0.55 10.67 -3.30
CA SER A 482 1.14 10.01 -4.48
C SER A 482 2.48 10.63 -4.88
N ALA A 483 2.72 11.90 -4.53
CA ALA A 483 4.04 12.53 -4.60
C ALA A 483 4.98 12.10 -3.45
N ALA A 484 4.50 11.30 -2.48
CA ALA A 484 5.26 10.77 -1.35
C ALA A 484 5.62 9.28 -1.47
N MET A 485 5.44 8.65 -2.65
CA MET A 485 6.50 7.73 -3.10
C MET A 485 7.73 8.60 -3.31
N PRO A 486 8.83 8.39 -2.57
CA PRO A 486 9.76 9.46 -2.23
C PRO A 486 10.09 10.30 -3.45
N SER A 487 9.62 11.55 -3.42
CA SER A 487 10.19 12.64 -4.19
C SER A 487 11.68 12.65 -3.87
N ALA A 488 12.50 12.01 -4.70
CA ALA A 488 13.92 11.80 -4.43
C ALA A 488 14.22 11.03 -3.12
N SER A 489 14.67 9.78 -3.20
CA SER A 489 15.22 9.10 -2.01
C SER A 489 16.64 9.58 -1.69
N PRO A 490 17.05 9.66 -0.40
CA PRO A 490 18.44 9.87 0.00
C PRO A 490 19.43 8.87 -0.61
N MET A 491 18.95 7.69 -1.00
CA MET A 491 19.77 6.63 -1.62
C MET A 491 19.69 6.62 -3.15
N SER A 492 18.84 7.45 -3.78
CA SER A 492 18.56 7.43 -5.22
C SER A 492 18.21 6.04 -5.77
N ARG A 493 17.43 5.26 -5.00
CA ARG A 493 16.94 3.93 -5.37
C ARG A 493 15.43 3.84 -5.18
N GLY A 494 14.73 3.29 -6.17
CA GLY A 494 13.37 2.82 -5.99
C GLY A 494 13.31 1.72 -4.92
N THR A 495 12.36 1.82 -4.00
CA THR A 495 12.15 0.85 -2.91
C THR A 495 11.22 -0.30 -3.30
N ALA A 496 10.50 -0.16 -4.42
CA ALA A 496 9.72 -1.23 -5.02
C ALA A 496 10.60 -2.07 -5.98
N ARG A 497 10.66 -3.39 -5.75
CA ARG A 497 11.41 -4.33 -6.59
C ARG A 497 10.89 -4.26 -8.03
N GLY A 498 11.80 -4.16 -9.01
CA GLY A 498 11.45 -4.14 -10.45
C GLY A 498 11.19 -2.76 -11.06
N THR A 499 11.20 -1.67 -10.29
CA THR A 499 10.97 -0.30 -10.81
C THR A 499 12.21 0.36 -11.44
N SER A 500 13.35 -0.35 -11.53
CA SER A 500 14.53 0.15 -12.23
C SER A 500 14.42 -0.09 -13.74
N ALA A 501 14.43 0.97 -14.53
CA ALA A 501 14.57 0.88 -15.98
C ALA A 501 15.87 0.12 -16.33
N THR A 502 15.75 -1.10 -16.85
CA THR A 502 16.88 -1.93 -17.25
C THR A 502 17.49 -1.38 -18.53
N SER A 503 18.80 -1.09 -18.51
CA SER A 503 19.56 -0.86 -19.73
C SER A 503 19.82 -2.20 -20.42
N THR A 504 19.38 -2.33 -21.67
CA THR A 504 19.58 -3.51 -22.50
C THR A 504 21.04 -3.66 -22.91
N ALA A 505 21.69 -4.76 -22.49
CA ALA A 505 22.88 -5.29 -23.14
C ALA A 505 22.47 -6.41 -24.11
N ALA A 506 23.07 -6.41 -25.30
CA ALA A 506 22.68 -7.17 -26.47
C ALA A 506 22.83 -8.70 -26.34
N GLY A 507 21.81 -9.43 -26.79
CA GLY A 507 21.83 -10.87 -27.07
C GLY A 507 20.83 -11.21 -28.18
N THR A 508 21.31 -11.93 -29.19
CA THR A 508 20.71 -12.25 -30.51
C THR A 508 19.38 -13.05 -30.40
N PRO A 509 18.43 -12.93 -31.37
CA PRO A 509 17.02 -13.23 -31.13
C PRO A 509 16.64 -14.68 -31.43
N THR A 510 15.71 -15.23 -30.64
CA THR A 510 14.82 -16.31 -31.07
C THR A 510 13.38 -15.85 -30.93
N SER A 511 12.61 -16.12 -31.98
CA SER A 511 11.29 -15.57 -32.26
C SER A 511 10.18 -16.26 -31.45
N SER A 512 9.46 -15.51 -30.61
CA SER A 512 8.02 -15.72 -30.45
C SER A 512 7.34 -14.37 -30.16
N THR A 513 6.35 -14.07 -30.97
CA THR A 513 5.69 -12.77 -31.08
C THR A 513 4.66 -12.63 -29.96
N ARG A 514 4.98 -11.82 -28.94
CA ARG A 514 4.01 -11.33 -27.93
C ARG A 514 3.32 -10.09 -28.51
N PRO A 515 1.99 -9.94 -28.45
CA PRO A 515 1.38 -8.64 -28.73
C PRO A 515 1.63 -7.76 -27.50
N SER A 516 2.73 -7.02 -27.51
CA SER A 516 2.89 -5.89 -26.60
C SER A 516 1.87 -4.84 -27.02
N ARG A 517 0.98 -4.45 -26.09
CA ARG A 517 0.32 -3.14 -26.18
C ARG A 517 1.44 -2.11 -26.10
N THR A 518 1.91 -1.68 -27.26
CA THR A 518 2.89 -0.61 -27.40
C THR A 518 2.20 0.67 -26.91
N ARG A 519 2.57 1.11 -25.70
CA ARG A 519 2.22 2.42 -25.15
C ARG A 519 2.60 3.48 -26.18
N ARG A 520 1.62 4.15 -26.77
CA ARG A 520 1.83 5.30 -27.67
C ARG A 520 1.73 6.58 -26.85
N ALA A 521 2.56 6.71 -25.81
CA ALA A 521 2.82 8.02 -25.23
C ALA A 521 3.65 8.82 -26.25
N ALA A 522 3.30 10.09 -26.46
CA ALA A 522 4.07 10.95 -27.34
C ALA A 522 5.47 11.15 -26.74
N ARG A 523 6.51 10.55 -27.33
CA ARG A 523 7.89 11.00 -27.08
C ARG A 523 7.93 12.51 -27.28
N CYS A 524 8.63 13.21 -26.39
CA CYS A 524 8.78 14.66 -26.49
C CYS A 524 9.12 15.06 -27.93
N PRO A 525 8.44 16.09 -28.48
CA PRO A 525 8.61 16.46 -29.88
C PRO A 525 10.09 16.72 -30.14
N ALA A 526 10.68 15.95 -31.08
CA ALA A 526 12.07 16.13 -31.47
C ALA A 526 12.28 17.57 -31.94
N ALA A 527 13.39 18.19 -31.51
CA ALA A 527 13.79 19.52 -31.95
C ALA A 527 13.78 19.57 -33.48
N ARG A 528 12.81 20.28 -34.07
CA ARG A 528 12.79 20.55 -35.50
C ARG A 528 13.96 21.48 -35.81
N THR A 529 14.95 20.97 -36.52
CA THR A 529 16.02 21.77 -37.12
C THR A 529 15.38 22.69 -38.18
N PRO A 530 15.59 24.01 -38.17
CA PRO A 530 15.02 24.88 -39.18
C PRO A 530 15.80 24.70 -40.49
N THR A 531 15.18 24.06 -41.48
CA THR A 531 15.70 24.01 -42.84
C THR A 531 15.65 25.41 -43.44
N ALA A 532 16.82 25.95 -43.81
CA ALA A 532 16.95 27.25 -44.46
C ALA A 532 16.21 27.28 -45.80
N LEU A 533 15.28 28.22 -45.97
CA LEU A 533 14.67 28.55 -47.25
C LEU A 533 15.55 29.54 -48.00
N THR A 534 16.10 29.11 -49.13
CA THR A 534 16.74 29.97 -50.13
C THR A 534 15.67 30.50 -51.11
N PRO A 535 15.69 31.78 -51.53
CA PRO A 535 14.65 32.33 -52.39
C PRO A 535 15.05 32.28 -53.87
N SER A 536 14.15 31.86 -54.77
CA SER A 536 14.23 32.25 -56.18
C SER A 536 12.87 32.35 -56.87
N ARG A 537 12.49 33.62 -57.09
CA ARG A 537 11.82 34.30 -58.22
C ARG A 537 10.58 33.74 -58.96
N PRO A 538 9.74 34.66 -59.50
CA PRO A 538 8.35 34.41 -59.89
C PRO A 538 8.18 34.23 -61.40
N ARG A 539 7.05 33.64 -61.83
CA ARG A 539 6.45 33.86 -63.16
C ARG A 539 4.95 33.53 -63.19
N SER A 540 4.31 34.17 -64.15
CA SER A 540 2.95 34.67 -64.25
C SER A 540 1.95 33.77 -64.96
N TRP A 541 0.66 33.98 -64.65
CA TRP A 541 -0.53 34.05 -65.53
C TRP A 541 -0.74 33.00 -66.63
N ALA A 542 -1.87 32.29 -66.60
CA ALA A 542 -2.94 32.42 -67.61
C ALA A 542 -4.17 31.54 -67.28
N ALA A 543 -5.32 32.07 -67.67
CA ALA A 543 -6.67 31.58 -67.44
C ALA A 543 -7.07 30.35 -68.28
N ARG A 544 -8.16 29.68 -67.86
CA ARG A 544 -9.26 29.30 -68.77
C ARG A 544 -10.59 29.19 -68.02
N ARG A 545 -11.60 29.82 -68.63
CA ARG A 545 -13.03 29.83 -68.28
C ARG A 545 -13.74 28.62 -68.91
N SER A 546 -14.79 28.13 -68.25
CA SER A 546 -16.16 27.94 -68.77
C SER A 546 -16.99 27.34 -67.63
N ALA A 547 -17.99 28.03 -67.06
CA ALA A 547 -19.38 28.14 -67.56
C ALA A 547 -20.04 26.75 -67.71
N ALA A 548 -21.23 26.43 -67.18
CA ALA A 548 -22.33 27.25 -66.69
C ALA A 548 -23.29 26.41 -65.81
N SER A 549 -24.06 27.12 -64.96
CA SER A 549 -25.51 26.97 -64.67
C SER A 549 -26.09 25.57 -64.42
N SER A 550 -26.92 25.32 -63.40
CA SER A 550 -28.12 26.10 -63.08
C SER A 550 -28.83 25.59 -61.80
N THR A 551 -29.21 26.53 -60.92
CA THR A 551 -30.53 26.69 -60.24
C THR A 551 -31.12 25.57 -59.36
N THR A 552 -31.22 25.83 -58.04
CA THR A 552 -32.43 26.18 -57.22
C THR A 552 -33.25 24.94 -56.82
N SER A 553 -33.54 24.62 -55.55
CA SER A 553 -34.31 25.41 -54.58
C SER A 553 -34.43 24.62 -53.25
N VAL A 554 -34.49 25.37 -52.15
CA VAL A 554 -34.99 24.96 -50.82
C VAL A 554 -36.50 25.27 -50.81
N PRO A 555 -37.36 24.55 -50.06
CA PRO A 555 -37.80 25.09 -48.77
C PRO A 555 -38.00 24.06 -47.64
N THR A 556 -37.82 24.59 -46.44
CA THR A 556 -38.32 24.20 -45.12
C THR A 556 -39.81 23.86 -45.05
N ALA A 557 -40.22 22.92 -44.18
CA ALA A 557 -40.99 23.16 -42.94
C ALA A 557 -41.89 21.98 -42.47
N SER A 558 -41.90 21.79 -41.14
CA SER A 558 -43.07 21.56 -40.26
C SER A 558 -43.60 20.14 -39.96
N THR A 559 -43.77 19.92 -38.65
CA THR A 559 -44.75 19.06 -37.89
C THR A 559 -44.62 17.54 -38.04
N ARG A 560 -44.45 16.76 -36.97
CA ARG A 560 -45.13 16.75 -35.65
C ARG A 560 -44.17 16.46 -34.52
#